data_AF-A0A6P0TLM6-F1
#
_entry.id   AF-A0A6P0TLM6-F1
#
_cell.length_a   1.000
_cell.length_b   1.000
_cell.length_c   1.000
_cell.angle_alpha   90.00
_cell.angle_beta   90.00
_cell.angle_gamma   90.00
#
_symmetry.space_group_name_H-M   'P 1'
#
loop_
_entity.id
_entity.type
_entity.pdbx_description
1 polymer ?
#
loop_
_entity_poly.entity_id
_entity_poly.type
_entity_poly.pdbx_seq_one_letter_code
_entity_poly.pdbx_strand_id
1 'polypeptide(L)'
;MNESRSNADYYLKYLNEAKADVDLSRIRDLCDRTHWDEPESPLDFNNLSVVALVIAATSDNMEVEGQFYLEMALDALSNNAHAHPLCATHLALVQLLMGDTLEAGELAFSTLINLSLLPPNMSSTLEPGLVYIPAAKAAHIAGQAEALEHLHNCSTGSEQAIALCAEVLWRSQLVFYNTNGLRFLQVAAKSMPDSSLLNLALGISNIFNRQWEGLSYLHRALQLNPDYAPTHQSLFLACKALGNEGLATEWLTVAKEKAQAHPNDKSWQWTTLPHDSSFSYMPFGSLVMAVEAKIHSIVTSVLLVEGDWFEAEMEFWRKQLHPGMTVIDVGANAGAYTFSAAEKVGSSGRVLAVEPFPDCVQCLEETQRINNLEWVIVCAGAASDRIGTATLAVQGSSELNEIVTDEIARNRDNVQTVECFTLDSLVEKHKLTRVDWLKIDAEGHEMQVLKGGDRLLSKFSPGILYENIAGA
;
A
#
# COMPACT_ATOMS: atom_id res chain seq x y z
N MET A 1 -26.95 7.95 32.15
CA MET A 1 -25.81 8.88 32.06
C MET A 1 -25.46 8.89 30.58
N ASN A 2 -25.72 10.01 29.88
CA ASN A 2 -25.96 10.08 28.43
C ASN A 2 -24.97 9.30 27.55
N GLU A 3 -25.48 8.34 26.77
CA GLU A 3 -24.79 7.70 25.65
C GLU A 3 -24.31 8.73 24.62
N SER A 4 -25.04 9.85 24.45
CA SER A 4 -24.60 10.98 23.60
C SER A 4 -23.26 11.60 24.02
N ARG A 5 -22.97 11.69 25.33
CA ARG A 5 -21.66 12.16 25.81
C ARG A 5 -20.57 11.13 25.52
N SER A 6 -20.90 9.84 25.63
CA SER A 6 -19.98 8.75 25.33
C SER A 6 -19.57 8.74 23.85
N ASN A 7 -20.52 8.90 22.92
CA ASN A 7 -20.25 8.86 21.47
C ASN A 7 -19.40 10.05 21.00
N ALA A 8 -19.71 11.25 21.50
CA ALA A 8 -18.89 12.43 21.23
C ALA A 8 -17.46 12.27 21.76
N ASP A 9 -17.29 11.68 22.95
CA ASP A 9 -15.97 11.46 23.55
C ASP A 9 -15.12 10.46 22.72
N TYR A 10 -15.72 9.37 22.22
CA TYR A 10 -15.03 8.44 21.30
C TYR A 10 -14.55 9.15 20.03
N TYR A 11 -15.42 9.93 19.40
CA TYR A 11 -15.07 10.62 18.15
C TYR A 11 -14.02 11.72 18.35
N LEU A 12 -14.11 12.49 19.43
CA LEU A 12 -13.11 13.50 19.77
C LEU A 12 -11.75 12.88 20.08
N LYS A 13 -11.72 11.73 20.76
CA LYS A 13 -10.49 10.96 21.00
C LYS A 13 -9.87 10.53 19.67
N TYR A 14 -10.67 10.00 18.75
CA TYR A 14 -10.21 9.62 17.41
C TYR A 14 -9.58 10.80 16.64
N LEU A 15 -10.24 11.96 16.61
CA LEU A 15 -9.69 13.15 15.94
C LEU A 15 -8.35 13.60 16.56
N ASN A 16 -8.24 13.53 17.89
CA ASN A 16 -7.01 13.86 18.60
C ASN A 16 -5.87 12.86 18.33
N GLU A 17 -6.19 11.56 18.24
CA GLU A 17 -5.21 10.52 17.88
C GLU A 17 -4.73 10.66 16.43
N ALA A 18 -5.65 11.02 15.52
CA ALA A 18 -5.32 11.38 14.14
C ALA A 18 -4.57 12.72 14.02
N LYS A 19 -4.49 13.51 15.10
CA LYS A 19 -3.88 14.86 15.15
C LYS A 19 -4.49 15.84 14.13
N ALA A 20 -5.77 15.68 13.81
CA ALA A 20 -6.47 16.56 12.89
C ALA A 20 -6.83 17.90 13.56
N ASP A 21 -6.43 19.03 12.95
CA ASP A 21 -6.79 20.37 13.42
C ASP A 21 -8.18 20.79 12.90
N VAL A 22 -9.22 20.40 13.64
CA VAL A 22 -10.62 20.65 13.28
C VAL A 22 -11.36 21.48 14.33
N ASP A 23 -12.38 22.23 13.90
CA ASP A 23 -13.22 23.01 14.82
C ASP A 23 -14.07 22.09 15.73
N LEU A 24 -13.54 21.83 16.93
CA LEU A 24 -14.19 20.98 17.93
C LEU A 24 -15.56 21.51 18.38
N SER A 25 -15.84 22.81 18.23
CA SER A 25 -17.15 23.35 18.58
C SER A 25 -18.22 22.90 17.58
N ARG A 26 -17.87 22.90 16.29
CA ARG A 26 -18.72 22.37 15.21
C ARG A 26 -18.95 20.87 15.35
N ILE A 27 -17.91 20.11 15.71
CA ILE A 27 -18.04 18.66 15.95
C ILE A 27 -18.99 18.38 17.12
N ARG A 28 -18.86 19.11 18.23
CA ARG A 28 -19.75 18.94 19.39
C ARG A 28 -21.20 19.27 19.05
N ASP A 29 -21.43 20.34 18.29
CA ASP A 29 -22.76 20.71 17.81
C ASP A 29 -23.38 19.61 16.92
N LEU A 30 -22.60 19.00 16.02
CA LEU A 30 -23.06 17.84 15.23
C LEU A 30 -23.45 16.65 16.13
N CYS A 31 -22.61 16.33 17.12
CA CYS A 31 -22.90 15.25 18.06
C CYS A 31 -24.14 15.52 18.91
N ASP A 32 -24.34 16.78 19.34
CA ASP A 32 -25.48 17.18 20.15
C ASP A 32 -26.80 17.15 19.35
N ARG A 33 -26.75 17.39 18.04
CA ARG A 33 -27.91 17.32 17.12
C ARG A 33 -28.23 15.91 16.63
N THR A 34 -27.33 14.95 16.81
CA THR A 34 -27.50 13.57 16.33
C THR A 34 -28.40 12.76 17.28
N HIS A 35 -29.40 12.07 16.72
CA HIS A 35 -30.26 11.14 17.47
C HIS A 35 -29.59 9.76 17.55
N TRP A 36 -28.84 9.50 18.62
CA TRP A 36 -28.02 8.28 18.76
C TRP A 36 -28.84 7.02 19.06
N ASP A 37 -29.80 7.11 19.99
CA ASP A 37 -30.52 5.94 20.51
C ASP A 37 -31.67 5.53 19.58
N GLU A 38 -32.29 6.51 18.92
CA GLU A 38 -33.37 6.36 17.95
C GLU A 38 -33.09 7.23 16.71
N PRO A 39 -32.22 6.79 15.77
CA PRO A 39 -31.90 7.57 14.57
C PRO A 39 -33.14 7.85 13.71
N GLU A 40 -33.40 9.13 13.44
CA GLU A 40 -34.60 9.57 12.69
C GLU A 40 -34.29 9.95 11.23
N SER A 41 -33.02 10.15 10.91
CA SER A 41 -32.57 10.59 9.59
C SER A 41 -31.41 9.75 9.04
N PRO A 42 -31.23 9.68 7.71
CA PRO A 42 -30.03 9.08 7.12
C PRO A 42 -28.71 9.66 7.62
N LEU A 43 -28.69 10.95 8.02
CA LEU A 43 -27.50 11.58 8.60
C LEU A 43 -27.23 11.08 10.03
N ASP A 44 -28.26 10.82 10.82
CA ASP A 44 -28.10 10.18 12.13
C ASP A 44 -27.51 8.77 11.98
N PHE A 45 -28.01 7.98 11.01
CA PHE A 45 -27.45 6.67 10.69
C PHE A 45 -26.00 6.75 10.22
N ASN A 46 -25.63 7.76 9.43
CA ASN A 46 -24.24 8.01 9.06
C ASN A 46 -23.37 8.26 10.31
N ASN A 47 -23.79 9.18 11.18
CA ASN A 47 -23.01 9.57 12.35
C ASN A 47 -22.86 8.42 13.35
N LEU A 48 -23.93 7.64 13.57
CA LEU A 48 -23.90 6.41 14.35
C LEU A 48 -22.88 5.41 13.78
N SER A 49 -22.92 5.19 12.47
CA SER A 49 -22.00 4.28 11.78
C SER A 49 -20.55 4.73 11.90
N VAL A 50 -20.28 6.03 11.76
CA VAL A 50 -18.93 6.60 11.92
C VAL A 50 -18.37 6.34 13.32
N VAL A 51 -19.16 6.57 14.37
CA VAL A 51 -18.73 6.28 15.74
C VAL A 51 -18.53 4.78 15.95
N ALA A 52 -19.42 3.95 15.40
CA ALA A 52 -19.26 2.49 15.43
C ALA A 52 -17.95 2.04 14.77
N LEU A 53 -17.58 2.62 13.62
CA LEU A 53 -16.31 2.33 12.94
C LEU A 53 -15.09 2.77 13.78
N VAL A 54 -15.17 3.91 14.46
CA VAL A 54 -14.14 4.36 15.40
C VAL A 54 -13.98 3.38 16.56
N ILE A 55 -15.09 2.93 17.15
CA ILE A 55 -15.07 1.95 18.24
C ILE A 55 -14.50 0.62 17.75
N ALA A 56 -14.95 0.15 16.58
CA ALA A 56 -14.46 -1.08 15.97
C ALA A 56 -12.93 -1.06 15.80
N ALA A 57 -12.41 0.05 15.26
CA ALA A 57 -10.98 0.23 15.02
C ALA A 57 -10.13 0.38 16.29
N THR A 58 -10.74 0.75 17.43
CA THR A 58 -10.04 0.97 18.70
C THR A 58 -10.31 -0.13 19.73
N SER A 59 -11.10 -1.14 19.38
CA SER A 59 -11.44 -2.25 20.27
C SER A 59 -10.24 -3.16 20.54
N ASP A 60 -10.02 -3.51 21.81
CA ASP A 60 -8.97 -4.45 22.22
C ASP A 60 -9.29 -5.90 21.78
N ASN A 61 -10.56 -6.21 21.54
CA ASN A 61 -11.05 -7.52 21.09
C ASN A 61 -11.78 -7.43 19.75
N MET A 62 -11.00 -7.48 18.67
CA MET A 62 -11.50 -7.32 17.31
C MET A 62 -12.41 -8.46 16.84
N GLU A 63 -12.26 -9.67 17.40
CA GLU A 63 -13.05 -10.87 17.00
C GLU A 63 -14.51 -10.83 17.48
N VAL A 64 -14.82 -10.03 18.51
CA VAL A 64 -16.17 -10.02 19.10
C VAL A 64 -16.73 -8.60 19.13
N GLU A 65 -16.02 -7.68 19.77
CA GLU A 65 -16.51 -6.30 19.92
C GLU A 65 -16.33 -5.52 18.62
N GLY A 66 -15.13 -5.60 18.03
CA GLY A 66 -14.84 -4.93 16.76
C GLY A 66 -15.76 -5.36 15.63
N GLN A 67 -15.96 -6.68 15.48
CA GLN A 67 -16.86 -7.23 14.46
C GLN A 67 -18.32 -6.80 14.68
N PHE A 68 -18.80 -6.78 15.92
CA PHE A 68 -20.17 -6.33 16.21
C PHE A 68 -20.42 -4.89 15.74
N TYR A 69 -19.52 -3.95 16.08
CA TYR A 69 -19.68 -2.56 15.66
C TYR A 69 -19.51 -2.37 14.15
N LEU A 70 -18.65 -3.17 13.50
CA LEU A 70 -18.51 -3.18 12.05
C LEU A 70 -19.79 -3.65 11.36
N GLU A 71 -20.41 -4.74 11.84
CA GLU A 71 -21.68 -5.26 11.31
C GLU A 71 -22.82 -4.25 11.52
N MET A 72 -22.87 -3.59 12.69
CA MET A 72 -23.84 -2.52 12.98
C MET A 72 -23.68 -1.34 12.01
N ALA A 73 -22.44 -0.89 11.75
CA ALA A 73 -22.18 0.16 10.78
C ALA A 73 -22.59 -0.28 9.36
N LEU A 74 -22.24 -1.51 8.96
CA LEU A 74 -22.54 -2.05 7.64
C LEU A 74 -24.05 -2.09 7.37
N ASP A 75 -24.85 -2.58 8.32
CA ASP A 75 -26.31 -2.64 8.20
C ASP A 75 -26.93 -1.24 8.10
N ALA A 76 -26.55 -0.33 9.01
CA ALA A 76 -27.05 1.04 9.02
C ALA A 76 -26.71 1.79 7.72
N LEU A 77 -25.48 1.66 7.21
CA LEU A 77 -25.04 2.30 5.97
C LEU A 77 -25.72 1.69 4.75
N SER A 78 -25.82 0.36 4.66
CA SER A 78 -26.46 -0.34 3.53
C SER A 78 -27.92 0.05 3.36
N ASN A 79 -28.67 0.15 4.47
CA ASN A 79 -30.08 0.54 4.45
C ASN A 79 -30.32 2.01 4.08
N ASN A 80 -29.30 2.86 4.22
CA ASN A 80 -29.41 4.32 4.00
C ASN A 80 -28.57 4.84 2.82
N ALA A 81 -27.80 4.00 2.14
CA ALA A 81 -26.90 4.41 1.06
C ALA A 81 -27.64 5.12 -0.09
N HIS A 82 -28.85 4.69 -0.44
CA HIS A 82 -29.65 5.35 -1.48
C HIS A 82 -30.25 6.70 -1.02
N ALA A 83 -30.35 6.92 0.29
CA ALA A 83 -31.00 8.10 0.87
C ALA A 83 -30.03 9.23 1.17
N HIS A 84 -28.75 8.93 1.43
CA HIS A 84 -27.75 9.94 1.74
C HIS A 84 -26.36 9.60 1.19
N PRO A 85 -25.68 10.54 0.50
CA PRO A 85 -24.40 10.27 -0.14
C PRO A 85 -23.31 9.90 0.86
N LEU A 86 -23.24 10.53 2.04
CA LEU A 86 -22.27 10.11 3.08
C LEU A 86 -22.48 8.65 3.53
N CYS A 87 -23.72 8.14 3.54
CA CYS A 87 -23.95 6.72 3.85
C CYS A 87 -23.37 5.83 2.74
N ALA A 88 -23.63 6.16 1.47
CA ALA A 88 -23.09 5.41 0.34
C ALA A 88 -21.56 5.43 0.31
N THR A 89 -20.95 6.58 0.61
CA THR A 89 -19.49 6.69 0.60
C THR A 89 -18.83 5.99 1.78
N HIS A 90 -19.40 6.07 2.99
CA HIS A 90 -18.89 5.28 4.12
C HIS A 90 -19.12 3.78 3.91
N LEU A 91 -20.21 3.36 3.24
CA LEU A 91 -20.40 1.97 2.84
C LEU A 91 -19.27 1.50 1.92
N ALA A 92 -18.93 2.31 0.91
CA ALA A 92 -17.80 2.03 0.01
C ALA A 92 -16.46 1.93 0.78
N LEU A 93 -16.25 2.79 1.79
CA LEU A 93 -15.07 2.73 2.64
C LEU A 93 -15.02 1.46 3.50
N VAL A 94 -16.17 1.00 4.01
CA VAL A 94 -16.26 -0.26 4.77
C VAL A 94 -16.02 -1.46 3.87
N GLN A 95 -16.58 -1.48 2.66
CA GLN A 95 -16.28 -2.51 1.65
C GLN A 95 -14.78 -2.58 1.35
N LEU A 96 -14.13 -1.41 1.22
CA LEU A 96 -12.69 -1.36 1.05
C LEU A 96 -11.92 -1.97 2.23
N LEU A 97 -12.35 -1.72 3.47
CA LEU A 97 -11.76 -2.33 4.67
C LEU A 97 -11.95 -3.84 4.73
N MET A 98 -13.02 -4.36 4.12
CA MET A 98 -13.28 -5.81 4.02
C MET A 98 -12.51 -6.47 2.87
N GLY A 99 -11.84 -5.69 2.01
CA GLY A 99 -11.07 -6.18 0.87
C GLY A 99 -11.81 -6.14 -0.47
N ASP A 100 -13.05 -5.66 -0.50
CA ASP A 100 -13.90 -5.57 -1.70
C ASP A 100 -13.57 -4.31 -2.52
N THR A 101 -12.30 -4.18 -2.93
CA THR A 101 -11.72 -2.97 -3.56
C THR A 101 -12.47 -2.50 -4.81
N LEU A 102 -12.86 -3.43 -5.68
CA LEU A 102 -13.55 -3.12 -6.93
C LEU A 102 -14.96 -2.59 -6.66
N GLU A 103 -15.75 -3.28 -5.83
CA GLU A 103 -17.11 -2.86 -5.48
C GLU A 103 -17.11 -1.52 -4.75
N ALA A 104 -16.18 -1.33 -3.83
CA ALA A 104 -15.96 -0.05 -3.15
C ALA A 104 -15.65 1.08 -4.15
N GLY A 105 -14.74 0.85 -5.09
CA GLY A 105 -14.40 1.82 -6.13
C GLY A 105 -15.59 2.16 -7.03
N GLU A 106 -16.38 1.17 -7.44
CA GLU A 106 -17.57 1.37 -8.26
C GLU A 106 -18.67 2.14 -7.51
N LEU A 107 -18.92 1.82 -6.24
CA LEU A 107 -19.91 2.51 -5.41
C LEU A 107 -19.50 3.97 -5.17
N ALA A 108 -18.23 4.22 -4.83
CA ALA A 108 -17.72 5.58 -4.65
C ALA A 108 -17.78 6.39 -5.94
N PHE A 109 -17.41 5.79 -7.09
CA PHE A 109 -17.49 6.45 -8.38
C PHE A 109 -18.94 6.75 -8.78
N SER A 110 -19.85 5.80 -8.63
CA SER A 110 -21.29 5.99 -8.90
C SER A 110 -21.88 7.12 -8.05
N THR A 111 -21.55 7.13 -6.75
CA THR A 111 -21.98 8.19 -5.82
C THR A 111 -21.45 9.56 -6.24
N LEU A 112 -20.18 9.64 -6.65
CA LEU A 112 -19.57 10.88 -7.14
C LEU A 112 -20.26 11.39 -8.42
N ILE A 113 -20.59 10.50 -9.35
CA ILE A 113 -21.32 10.87 -10.57
C ILE A 113 -22.71 11.37 -10.23
N ASN A 114 -23.45 10.69 -9.36
CA ASN A 114 -24.79 11.12 -8.94
C ASN A 114 -24.77 12.51 -8.30
N LEU A 115 -23.80 12.77 -7.41
CA LEU A 115 -23.59 14.11 -6.82
C LEU A 115 -23.26 15.16 -7.88
N SER A 116 -22.46 14.82 -8.88
CA SER A 116 -22.08 15.73 -9.97
C SER A 116 -23.26 16.09 -10.89
N LEU A 117 -24.34 15.28 -10.89
CA LEU A 117 -25.56 15.53 -11.64
C LEU A 117 -26.59 16.36 -10.85
N LEU A 118 -26.38 16.58 -9.54
CA LEU A 118 -27.31 17.35 -8.72
C LEU A 118 -27.26 18.85 -9.10
N PRO A 119 -28.43 19.50 -9.24
CA PRO A 119 -28.50 20.94 -9.36
C PRO A 119 -27.87 21.65 -8.12
N PRO A 120 -27.19 22.80 -8.29
CA PRO A 120 -26.52 23.49 -7.18
C PRO A 120 -27.43 23.82 -5.99
N ASN A 121 -28.71 24.07 -6.23
CA ASN A 121 -29.72 24.36 -5.20
C ASN A 121 -30.17 23.13 -4.42
N MET A 122 -29.91 21.91 -4.90
CA MET A 122 -30.13 20.68 -4.14
C MET A 122 -28.86 20.25 -3.42
N SER A 123 -27.71 20.31 -4.08
CA SER A 123 -26.43 19.89 -3.46
C SER A 123 -26.07 20.72 -2.22
N SER A 124 -26.38 22.02 -2.23
CA SER A 124 -26.13 22.95 -1.12
C SER A 124 -27.05 22.78 0.09
N THR A 125 -28.07 21.93 0.01
CA THR A 125 -29.03 21.71 1.11
C THR A 125 -28.67 20.53 2.01
N LEU A 126 -27.72 19.70 1.59
CA LEU A 126 -27.27 18.55 2.38
C LEU A 126 -26.39 19.02 3.53
N GLU A 127 -26.73 18.62 4.75
CA GLU A 127 -25.93 18.93 5.93
C GLU A 127 -24.67 18.05 6.00
N PRO A 128 -23.51 18.61 6.38
CA PRO A 128 -22.32 17.82 6.73
C PRO A 128 -22.56 16.93 7.94
N GLY A 129 -21.88 15.79 7.99
CA GLY A 129 -21.91 14.83 9.10
C GLY A 129 -20.54 14.54 9.68
N LEU A 130 -20.50 13.57 10.59
CA LEU A 130 -19.25 12.96 11.03
C LEU A 130 -18.67 12.13 9.88
N VAL A 131 -17.33 12.02 9.87
CA VAL A 131 -16.59 11.24 8.88
C VAL A 131 -15.55 10.34 9.52
N TYR A 132 -15.38 9.14 8.99
CA TYR A 132 -14.35 8.19 9.39
C TYR A 132 -13.37 7.97 8.25
N ILE A 133 -12.06 8.03 8.55
CA ILE A 133 -10.98 7.66 7.62
C ILE A 133 -10.09 6.65 8.34
N PRO A 134 -9.85 5.44 7.80
CA PRO A 134 -9.02 4.45 8.46
C PRO A 134 -7.53 4.82 8.42
N ALA A 135 -6.81 4.54 9.50
CA ALA A 135 -5.36 4.78 9.64
C ALA A 135 -4.49 3.73 8.90
N ALA A 136 -5.04 3.03 7.90
CA ALA A 136 -4.69 1.66 7.52
C ALA A 136 -3.20 1.37 7.17
N LYS A 137 -2.36 2.34 6.83
CA LYS A 137 -0.94 2.14 6.44
C LYS A 137 -0.05 3.31 6.88
N ALA A 138 1.25 3.06 7.05
CA ALA A 138 2.22 4.04 7.55
C ALA A 138 2.26 5.36 6.75
N ALA A 139 2.21 5.33 5.41
CA ALA A 139 2.13 6.55 4.60
C ALA A 139 0.78 7.27 4.73
N HIS A 140 -0.30 6.53 4.97
CA HIS A 140 -1.64 7.09 5.13
C HIS A 140 -1.89 7.71 6.50
N ILE A 141 -1.06 7.40 7.52
CA ILE A 141 -1.10 8.10 8.81
C ILE A 141 -0.79 9.59 8.62
N ALA A 142 0.20 9.91 7.79
CA ALA A 142 0.57 11.30 7.50
C ALA A 142 -0.55 12.06 6.76
N GLY A 143 -1.28 11.38 5.87
CA GLY A 143 -2.39 11.97 5.11
C GLY A 143 -3.76 11.96 5.79
N GLN A 144 -3.93 11.15 6.84
CA GLN A 144 -5.22 11.03 7.54
C GLN A 144 -5.64 12.36 8.17
N ALA A 145 -4.70 13.08 8.78
CA ALA A 145 -4.94 14.41 9.34
C ALA A 145 -5.40 15.40 8.26
N GLU A 146 -4.63 15.54 7.17
CA GLU A 146 -4.97 16.42 6.04
C GLU A 146 -6.37 16.12 5.46
N ALA A 147 -6.70 14.83 5.29
CA ALA A 147 -7.99 14.41 4.78
C ALA A 147 -9.14 14.76 5.74
N LEU A 148 -8.99 14.48 7.03
CA LEU A 148 -10.00 14.79 8.05
C LEU A 148 -10.21 16.31 8.18
N GLU A 149 -9.14 17.09 8.15
CA GLU A 149 -9.21 18.55 8.15
C GLU A 149 -9.98 19.08 6.94
N HIS A 150 -9.68 18.58 5.74
CA HIS A 150 -10.39 18.96 4.52
C HIS A 150 -11.88 18.61 4.61
N LEU A 151 -12.21 17.37 5.00
CA LEU A 151 -13.58 16.88 5.09
C LEU A 151 -14.43 17.65 6.10
N HIS A 152 -13.85 18.04 7.23
CA HIS A 152 -14.58 18.83 8.25
C HIS A 152 -14.68 20.31 7.91
N ASN A 153 -13.83 20.82 7.01
CA ASN A 153 -13.89 22.18 6.50
C ASN A 153 -14.88 22.36 5.33
N CYS A 154 -15.42 21.28 4.75
CA CYS A 154 -16.47 21.36 3.74
C CYS A 154 -17.70 22.12 4.27
N SER A 155 -18.32 22.92 3.40
CA SER A 155 -19.46 23.76 3.77
C SER A 155 -20.79 22.98 3.69
N THR A 156 -20.85 21.96 2.83
CA THR A 156 -22.05 21.17 2.58
C THR A 156 -21.75 19.67 2.65
N GLY A 157 -22.78 18.86 2.95
CA GLY A 157 -22.68 17.41 2.94
C GLY A 157 -22.38 16.84 1.55
N SER A 158 -22.75 17.56 0.48
CA SER A 158 -22.36 17.18 -0.90
C SER A 158 -20.86 17.34 -1.12
N GLU A 159 -20.28 18.48 -0.75
CA GLU A 159 -18.83 18.70 -0.84
C GLU A 159 -18.07 17.67 0.00
N GLN A 160 -18.56 17.41 1.22
CA GLN A 160 -17.98 16.42 2.11
C GLN A 160 -18.05 15.00 1.53
N ALA A 161 -19.18 14.61 0.93
CA ALA A 161 -19.31 13.31 0.29
C ALA A 161 -18.45 13.17 -0.98
N ILE A 162 -18.31 14.23 -1.77
CA ILE A 162 -17.42 14.25 -2.94
C ILE A 162 -15.96 14.04 -2.51
N ALA A 163 -15.51 14.77 -1.48
CA ALA A 163 -14.17 14.61 -0.93
C ALA A 163 -13.97 13.21 -0.34
N LEU A 164 -14.96 12.66 0.36
CA LEU A 164 -14.87 11.31 0.90
C LEU A 164 -14.86 10.25 -0.23
N CYS A 165 -15.59 10.46 -1.33
CA CYS A 165 -15.51 9.60 -2.50
C CYS A 165 -14.11 9.63 -3.11
N ALA A 166 -13.50 10.82 -3.20
CA ALA A 166 -12.13 10.96 -3.66
C ALA A 166 -11.15 10.16 -2.79
N GLU A 167 -11.34 10.16 -1.47
CA GLU A 167 -10.54 9.38 -0.53
C GLU A 167 -10.74 7.87 -0.71
N VAL A 168 -11.98 7.40 -0.91
CA VAL A 168 -12.24 5.97 -1.21
C VAL A 168 -11.61 5.55 -2.54
N LEU A 169 -11.79 6.35 -3.59
CA LEU A 169 -11.22 6.09 -4.91
C LEU A 169 -9.69 6.04 -4.87
N TRP A 170 -9.08 6.98 -4.15
CA TRP A 170 -7.65 7.01 -3.87
C TRP A 170 -7.19 5.72 -3.16
N ARG A 171 -7.88 5.34 -2.08
CA ARG A 171 -7.52 4.17 -1.27
C ARG A 171 -7.93 2.83 -1.83
N SER A 172 -8.74 2.80 -2.89
CA SER A 172 -9.25 1.55 -3.49
C SER A 172 -8.15 0.63 -4.02
N GLN A 173 -6.86 1.02 -3.94
CA GLN A 173 -5.69 0.23 -4.33
C GLN A 173 -5.81 -0.32 -5.75
N LEU A 174 -6.60 0.35 -6.58
CA LEU A 174 -6.65 0.08 -8.00
C LEU A 174 -5.31 0.50 -8.56
N VAL A 175 -4.41 -0.48 -8.60
CA VAL A 175 -3.06 -0.46 -9.15
C VAL A 175 -2.78 0.86 -9.87
N PHE A 176 -2.19 1.83 -9.16
CA PHE A 176 -2.06 3.21 -9.65
C PHE A 176 -1.17 3.29 -10.89
N TYR A 177 -0.37 2.26 -11.15
CA TYR A 177 0.43 2.12 -12.35
C TYR A 177 -0.34 1.56 -13.56
N ASN A 178 -1.64 1.25 -13.42
CA ASN A 178 -2.52 0.92 -14.54
C ASN A 178 -3.46 2.09 -14.92
N THR A 179 -4.07 1.97 -16.10
CA THR A 179 -4.93 3.02 -16.67
C THR A 179 -6.21 3.27 -15.88
N ASN A 180 -6.77 2.26 -15.20
CA ASN A 180 -7.98 2.41 -14.39
C ASN A 180 -7.68 3.18 -13.09
N GLY A 181 -6.60 2.85 -12.40
CA GLY A 181 -6.14 3.56 -11.21
C GLY A 181 -5.87 5.03 -11.51
N LEU A 182 -5.16 5.33 -12.60
CA LEU A 182 -4.89 6.70 -13.04
C LEU A 182 -6.18 7.52 -13.24
N ARG A 183 -7.24 6.92 -13.82
CA ARG A 183 -8.53 7.62 -14.01
C ARG A 183 -9.17 8.01 -12.67
N PHE A 184 -9.12 7.12 -11.68
CA PHE A 184 -9.66 7.41 -10.35
C PHE A 184 -8.84 8.46 -9.60
N LEU A 185 -7.50 8.42 -9.72
CA LEU A 185 -6.62 9.47 -9.17
C LEU A 185 -6.92 10.85 -9.78
N GLN A 186 -7.12 10.93 -11.09
CA GLN A 186 -7.46 12.20 -11.77
C GLN A 186 -8.78 12.79 -11.27
N VAL A 187 -9.78 11.93 -11.06
CA VAL A 187 -11.09 12.31 -10.54
C VAL A 187 -10.99 12.76 -9.09
N ALA A 188 -10.24 12.03 -8.27
CA ALA A 188 -9.98 12.39 -6.88
C ALA A 188 -9.24 13.74 -6.78
N ALA A 189 -8.18 13.94 -7.58
CA ALA A 189 -7.35 15.15 -7.54
C ALA A 189 -8.12 16.42 -7.93
N LYS A 190 -9.16 16.29 -8.77
CA LYS A 190 -10.07 17.40 -9.06
C LYS A 190 -10.90 17.81 -7.84
N SER A 191 -11.23 16.85 -6.99
CA SER A 191 -12.08 17.05 -5.81
C SER A 191 -11.27 17.53 -4.60
N MET A 192 -10.02 17.07 -4.46
CA MET A 192 -9.10 17.43 -3.38
C MET A 192 -7.75 17.92 -3.94
N PRO A 193 -7.70 19.06 -4.64
CA PRO A 193 -6.47 19.54 -5.30
C PRO A 193 -5.35 19.94 -4.33
N ASP A 194 -5.70 20.16 -3.06
CA ASP A 194 -4.78 20.57 -1.99
C ASP A 194 -4.23 19.39 -1.17
N SER A 195 -4.57 18.14 -1.53
CA SER A 195 -3.98 16.96 -0.90
C SER A 195 -2.56 16.72 -1.42
N SER A 196 -1.57 16.75 -0.52
CA SER A 196 -0.17 16.56 -0.88
C SER A 196 0.10 15.14 -1.40
N LEU A 197 -0.45 14.13 -0.73
CA LEU A 197 -0.31 12.71 -1.09
C LEU A 197 -0.98 12.36 -2.40
N LEU A 198 -2.18 12.89 -2.66
CA LEU A 198 -2.89 12.62 -3.91
C LEU A 198 -2.15 13.20 -5.12
N ASN A 199 -1.55 14.39 -4.96
CA ASN A 199 -0.69 14.98 -5.98
C ASN A 199 0.61 14.17 -6.17
N LEU A 200 1.20 13.64 -5.10
CA LEU A 200 2.36 12.74 -5.20
C LEU A 200 2.01 11.49 -6.00
N ALA A 201 0.92 10.82 -5.64
CA ALA A 201 0.48 9.59 -6.27
C ALA A 201 0.10 9.79 -7.73
N LEU A 202 -0.67 10.84 -8.04
CA LEU A 202 -1.00 11.20 -9.41
C LEU A 202 0.27 11.54 -10.20
N GLY A 203 1.23 12.26 -9.62
CA GLY A 203 2.50 12.57 -10.26
C GLY A 203 3.31 11.34 -10.62
N ILE A 204 3.49 10.41 -9.67
CA ILE A 204 4.18 9.12 -9.88
C ILE A 204 3.43 8.27 -10.92
N SER A 205 2.11 8.15 -10.78
CA SER A 205 1.26 7.38 -11.71
C SER A 205 1.35 7.89 -13.15
N ASN A 206 1.32 9.21 -13.37
CA ASN A 206 1.53 9.79 -14.70
C ASN A 206 2.92 9.46 -15.23
N ILE A 207 3.98 9.69 -14.44
CA ILE A 207 5.37 9.40 -14.87
C ILE A 207 5.54 7.92 -15.22
N PHE A 208 5.01 7.02 -14.39
CA PHE A 208 5.02 5.58 -14.65
C PHE A 208 4.36 5.24 -15.99
N ASN A 209 3.24 5.90 -16.31
CA ASN A 209 2.54 5.80 -17.59
C ASN A 209 3.21 6.61 -18.73
N ARG A 210 4.47 7.04 -18.56
CA ARG A 210 5.26 7.84 -19.52
C ARG A 210 4.64 9.21 -19.85
N GLN A 211 3.86 9.77 -18.93
CA GLN A 211 3.26 11.11 -19.00
C GLN A 211 4.03 12.06 -18.09
N TRP A 212 4.97 12.83 -18.68
CA TRP A 212 5.88 13.70 -17.93
C TRP A 212 5.21 14.93 -17.32
N GLU A 213 3.97 15.24 -17.71
CA GLU A 213 3.10 16.20 -17.03
C GLU A 213 2.94 15.88 -15.54
N GLY A 214 3.15 14.61 -15.15
CA GLY A 214 3.27 14.14 -13.76
C GLY A 214 4.19 14.97 -12.88
N LEU A 215 5.26 15.56 -13.44
CA LEU A 215 6.16 16.47 -12.70
C LEU A 215 5.43 17.68 -12.11
N SER A 216 4.40 18.19 -12.79
CA SER A 216 3.61 19.33 -12.29
C SER A 216 2.89 18.97 -10.98
N TYR A 217 2.37 17.74 -10.89
CA TYR A 217 1.74 17.23 -9.68
C TYR A 217 2.77 16.96 -8.58
N LEU A 218 3.96 16.43 -8.90
CA LEU A 218 5.04 16.29 -7.91
C LEU A 218 5.47 17.65 -7.34
N HIS A 219 5.58 18.68 -8.18
CA HIS A 219 5.87 20.04 -7.71
C HIS A 219 4.73 20.61 -6.87
N ARG A 220 3.46 20.32 -7.19
CA ARG A 220 2.32 20.70 -6.36
C ARG A 220 2.36 20.01 -5.00
N ALA A 221 2.64 18.71 -4.96
CA ALA A 221 2.83 17.96 -3.73
C ALA A 221 3.94 18.56 -2.87
N LEU A 222 5.06 18.97 -3.49
CA LEU A 222 6.16 19.62 -2.79
C LEU A 222 5.77 20.99 -2.21
N GLN A 223 4.96 21.78 -2.92
CA GLN A 223 4.48 23.08 -2.41
C GLN A 223 3.56 22.92 -1.21
N LEU A 224 2.71 21.89 -1.24
CA LEU A 224 1.75 21.59 -0.17
C LEU A 224 2.44 21.00 1.06
N ASN A 225 3.42 20.12 0.86
CA ASN A 225 4.20 19.50 1.93
C ASN A 225 5.71 19.51 1.60
N PRO A 226 6.41 20.63 1.91
CA PRO A 226 7.81 20.81 1.56
C PRO A 226 8.79 19.90 2.31
N ASP A 227 8.38 19.21 3.38
CA ASP A 227 9.25 18.37 4.19
C ASP A 227 8.91 16.87 4.05
N TYR A 228 8.14 16.50 3.02
CA TYR A 228 7.83 15.11 2.73
C TYR A 228 8.93 14.44 1.88
N ALA A 229 9.64 13.48 2.46
CA ALA A 229 10.78 12.81 1.83
C ALA A 229 10.43 12.08 0.51
N PRO A 230 9.31 11.31 0.41
CA PRO A 230 8.94 10.63 -0.82
C PRO A 230 8.77 11.56 -2.03
N THR A 231 8.30 12.79 -1.81
CA THR A 231 8.20 13.80 -2.88
C THR A 231 9.58 14.20 -3.42
N HIS A 232 10.57 14.40 -2.54
CA HIS A 232 11.93 14.74 -2.91
C HIS A 232 12.60 13.59 -3.66
N GLN A 233 12.43 12.38 -3.15
CA GLN A 233 12.94 11.16 -3.77
C GLN A 233 12.32 10.94 -5.15
N SER A 234 11.03 11.19 -5.31
CA SER A 234 10.33 11.09 -6.60
C SER A 234 10.88 12.10 -7.62
N LEU A 235 11.11 13.35 -7.22
CA LEU A 235 11.69 14.37 -8.09
C LEU A 235 13.13 14.03 -8.50
N PHE A 236 13.94 13.53 -7.55
CA PHE A 236 15.28 13.01 -7.83
C PHE A 236 15.26 11.86 -8.86
N LEU A 237 14.43 10.84 -8.64
CA LEU A 237 14.33 9.68 -9.52
C LEU A 237 13.73 10.05 -10.89
N ALA A 238 12.81 10.99 -10.95
CA ALA A 238 12.27 11.52 -12.21
C ALA A 238 13.36 12.24 -13.04
N CYS A 239 14.22 13.02 -12.39
CA CYS A 239 15.36 13.66 -13.07
C CYS A 239 16.34 12.64 -13.63
N LYS A 240 16.65 11.57 -12.87
CA LYS A 240 17.46 10.44 -13.35
C LYS A 240 16.80 9.76 -14.56
N ALA A 241 15.49 9.51 -14.50
CA ALA A 241 14.76 8.88 -15.61
C ALA A 241 14.72 9.74 -16.88
N LEU A 242 14.82 11.07 -16.76
CA LEU A 242 14.97 12.00 -17.90
C LEU A 242 16.41 12.11 -18.42
N GLY A 243 17.39 11.49 -17.76
CA GLY A 243 18.81 11.63 -18.08
C GLY A 243 19.41 12.99 -17.71
N ASN A 244 18.76 13.76 -16.82
CA ASN A 244 19.25 15.05 -16.35
C ASN A 244 20.04 14.90 -15.04
N GLU A 245 21.24 14.34 -15.15
CA GLU A 245 22.11 14.04 -14.00
C GLU A 245 22.50 15.28 -13.19
N GLY A 246 22.64 16.44 -13.85
CA GLY A 246 22.91 17.70 -13.17
C GLY A 246 21.78 18.08 -12.21
N LEU A 247 20.53 18.05 -12.70
CA LEU A 247 19.38 18.38 -11.87
C LEU A 247 19.09 17.31 -10.81
N ALA A 248 19.33 16.03 -11.10
CA ALA A 248 19.25 14.97 -10.11
C ALA A 248 20.25 15.21 -8.95
N THR A 249 21.47 15.65 -9.26
CA THR A 249 22.47 16.00 -8.23
C THR A 249 22.02 17.17 -7.35
N GLU A 250 21.40 18.20 -7.94
CA GLU A 250 20.83 19.32 -7.20
C GLU A 250 19.70 18.86 -6.27
N TRP A 251 18.76 18.05 -6.76
CA TRP A 251 17.69 17.49 -5.92
C TRP A 251 18.20 16.64 -4.77
N LEU A 252 19.23 15.83 -5.00
CA LEU A 252 19.88 15.06 -3.93
C LEU A 252 20.53 15.99 -2.90
N THR A 253 21.10 17.12 -3.32
CA THR A 253 21.71 18.11 -2.42
C THR A 253 20.64 18.77 -1.54
N VAL A 254 19.55 19.23 -2.13
CA VAL A 254 18.39 19.79 -1.40
C VAL A 254 17.83 18.77 -0.40
N ALA A 255 17.69 17.52 -0.82
CA ALA A 255 17.19 16.46 0.04
C ALA A 255 18.14 16.17 1.22
N LYS A 256 19.46 16.19 1.00
CA LYS A 256 20.47 16.03 2.07
C LYS A 256 20.39 17.14 3.11
N GLU A 257 20.13 18.38 2.70
CA GLU A 257 19.95 19.50 3.63
C GLU A 257 18.70 19.30 4.51
N LYS A 258 17.58 18.89 3.91
CA LYS A 258 16.36 18.57 4.66
C LYS A 258 16.53 17.38 5.59
N ALA A 259 17.20 16.32 5.15
CA ALA A 259 17.49 15.14 5.97
C ALA A 259 18.21 15.49 7.30
N GLN A 260 19.02 16.55 7.33
CA GLN A 260 19.69 17.00 8.57
C GLN A 260 18.71 17.48 9.64
N ALA A 261 17.55 18.00 9.25
CA ALA A 261 16.48 18.37 10.18
C ALA A 261 15.69 17.17 10.70
N HIS A 262 15.83 16.00 10.07
CA HIS A 262 15.07 14.77 10.36
C HIS A 262 15.99 13.54 10.58
N PRO A 263 16.96 13.59 11.52
CA PRO A 263 18.04 12.59 11.60
C PRO A 263 17.59 11.15 11.96
N ASN A 264 16.40 10.98 12.52
CA ASN A 264 15.86 9.68 12.92
C ASN A 264 14.79 9.15 11.96
N ASP A 265 14.46 9.90 10.92
CA ASP A 265 13.42 9.53 9.97
C ASP A 265 14.02 8.69 8.83
N LYS A 266 13.64 7.41 8.80
CA LYS A 266 14.10 6.45 7.80
C LYS A 266 13.71 6.85 6.37
N SER A 267 12.68 7.67 6.19
CA SER A 267 12.24 8.14 4.87
C SER A 267 13.28 9.03 4.19
N TRP A 268 14.22 9.59 4.94
CA TRP A 268 15.36 10.36 4.42
C TRP A 268 16.63 9.52 4.20
N GLN A 269 16.65 8.24 4.59
CA GLN A 269 17.88 7.44 4.57
C GLN A 269 18.46 7.29 3.14
N TRP A 270 17.63 7.34 2.10
CA TRP A 270 18.07 7.30 0.70
C TRP A 270 19.06 8.42 0.35
N THR A 271 19.05 9.55 1.06
CA THR A 271 19.99 10.65 0.81
C THR A 271 21.43 10.31 1.20
N THR A 272 21.65 9.24 1.97
CA THR A 272 22.99 8.75 2.33
C THR A 272 23.69 8.04 1.16
N LEU A 273 22.93 7.63 0.15
CA LEU A 273 23.46 6.97 -1.03
C LEU A 273 24.17 7.97 -1.96
N PRO A 274 25.18 7.51 -2.71
CA PRO A 274 25.74 8.31 -3.79
C PRO A 274 24.73 8.44 -4.93
N HIS A 275 24.88 9.49 -5.73
CA HIS A 275 23.98 9.83 -6.84
C HIS A 275 23.82 8.70 -7.88
N ASP A 276 24.91 8.00 -8.17
CA ASP A 276 25.02 6.90 -9.13
C ASP A 276 24.65 5.53 -8.54
N SER A 277 24.13 5.48 -7.31
CA SER A 277 23.65 4.23 -6.72
C SER A 277 22.59 3.57 -7.60
N SER A 278 22.71 2.25 -7.76
CA SER A 278 21.73 1.38 -8.42
C SER A 278 20.46 1.17 -7.59
N PHE A 279 20.53 1.46 -6.28
CA PHE A 279 19.40 1.31 -5.36
C PHE A 279 18.97 2.65 -4.76
N SER A 280 17.77 2.66 -4.21
CA SER A 280 17.26 3.68 -3.32
C SER A 280 16.76 3.01 -2.05
N TYR A 281 16.63 3.78 -0.97
CA TYR A 281 16.11 3.27 0.30
C TYR A 281 14.69 3.72 0.54
N MET A 282 13.85 2.80 1.00
CA MET A 282 12.45 3.05 1.36
C MET A 282 12.18 2.48 2.76
N PRO A 283 11.48 3.21 3.65
CA PRO A 283 10.92 2.60 4.85
C PRO A 283 9.99 1.45 4.49
N PHE A 284 10.03 0.37 5.27
CA PHE A 284 9.11 -0.76 5.13
C PHE A 284 8.93 -1.44 6.48
N GLY A 285 7.77 -1.25 7.12
CA GLY A 285 7.57 -1.66 8.51
C GLY A 285 8.62 -1.02 9.44
N SER A 286 9.27 -1.81 10.29
CA SER A 286 10.42 -1.33 11.08
C SER A 286 11.75 -1.39 10.33
N LEU A 287 11.79 -1.81 9.08
CA LEU A 287 13.00 -1.98 8.27
C LEU A 287 13.17 -0.84 7.27
N VAL A 288 14.30 -0.86 6.56
CA VAL A 288 14.55 -0.06 5.36
C VAL A 288 14.86 -1.00 4.21
N MET A 289 14.06 -0.99 3.16
CA MET A 289 14.31 -1.77 1.95
C MET A 289 15.19 -0.99 0.97
N ALA A 290 16.18 -1.67 0.41
CA ALA A 290 16.81 -1.28 -0.84
C ALA A 290 15.92 -1.73 -2.01
N VAL A 291 15.59 -0.81 -2.89
CA VAL A 291 14.80 -1.02 -4.10
C VAL A 291 15.51 -0.41 -5.29
N GLU A 292 15.11 -0.76 -6.51
CA GLU A 292 15.72 -0.17 -7.70
C GLU A 292 15.62 1.37 -7.69
N ALA A 293 16.70 2.07 -8.03
CA ALA A 293 16.73 3.53 -8.15
C ALA A 293 16.06 4.04 -9.45
N LYS A 294 14.85 3.53 -9.76
CA LYS A 294 14.10 3.82 -10.99
C LYS A 294 12.65 4.14 -10.64
N ILE A 295 12.14 5.30 -11.08
CA ILE A 295 10.74 5.70 -10.87
C ILE A 295 9.73 4.86 -11.68
N HIS A 296 10.20 4.01 -12.59
CA HIS A 296 9.35 3.09 -13.37
C HIS A 296 9.41 1.64 -12.83
N SER A 297 10.13 1.39 -11.72
CA SER A 297 10.07 0.12 -11.01
C SER A 297 8.77 0.08 -10.20
N ILE A 298 7.98 -0.98 -10.32
CA ILE A 298 6.68 -1.08 -9.63
C ILE A 298 6.91 -1.04 -8.13
N VAL A 299 7.89 -1.80 -7.63
CA VAL A 299 8.21 -1.81 -6.19
C VAL A 299 8.55 -0.41 -5.69
N THR A 300 9.44 0.30 -6.40
CA THR A 300 9.87 1.65 -6.00
C THR A 300 8.69 2.63 -5.99
N SER A 301 7.86 2.62 -7.03
CA SER A 301 6.70 3.50 -7.10
C SER A 301 5.66 3.16 -6.04
N VAL A 302 5.40 1.87 -5.78
CA VAL A 302 4.43 1.41 -4.78
C VAL A 302 4.85 1.91 -3.40
N LEU A 303 6.11 1.68 -3.02
CA LEU A 303 6.59 2.09 -1.70
C LEU A 303 6.63 3.62 -1.53
N LEU A 304 6.87 4.39 -2.60
CA LEU A 304 6.79 5.86 -2.55
C LEU A 304 5.37 6.37 -2.29
N VAL A 305 4.37 5.68 -2.86
CA VAL A 305 2.96 6.10 -2.87
C VAL A 305 2.23 5.58 -1.64
N GLU A 306 2.32 4.28 -1.38
CA GLU A 306 1.55 3.55 -0.37
C GLU A 306 2.31 3.40 0.97
N GLY A 307 3.65 3.55 0.94
CA GLY A 307 4.53 3.30 2.10
C GLY A 307 4.61 1.84 2.55
N ASP A 308 3.92 0.93 1.87
CA ASP A 308 3.89 -0.50 2.14
C ASP A 308 3.48 -1.24 0.86
N TRP A 309 3.57 -2.57 0.87
CA TRP A 309 3.09 -3.41 -0.23
C TRP A 309 1.55 -3.34 -0.33
N PHE A 310 1.04 -3.40 -1.56
CA PHE A 310 -0.37 -3.12 -1.84
C PHE A 310 -1.26 -4.36 -1.76
N GLU A 311 -0.73 -5.55 -2.00
CA GLU A 311 -1.49 -6.80 -2.06
C GLU A 311 -2.18 -7.15 -0.73
N ALA A 312 -3.45 -7.55 -0.82
CA ALA A 312 -4.28 -7.84 0.35
C ALA A 312 -3.78 -9.05 1.14
N GLU A 313 -3.22 -10.05 0.46
CA GLU A 313 -2.64 -11.24 1.06
C GLU A 313 -1.40 -10.96 1.92
N MET A 314 -0.76 -9.78 1.82
CA MET A 314 0.35 -9.38 2.68
C MET A 314 -0.05 -9.37 4.16
N GLU A 315 -1.29 -8.95 4.48
CA GLU A 315 -1.80 -8.99 5.84
C GLU A 315 -2.08 -10.41 6.33
N PHE A 316 -2.58 -11.28 5.45
CA PHE A 316 -2.69 -12.71 5.75
C PHE A 316 -1.30 -13.30 6.03
N TRP A 317 -0.33 -13.07 5.15
CA TRP A 317 1.06 -13.49 5.28
C TRP A 317 1.64 -13.09 6.65
N ARG A 318 1.54 -11.80 7.01
CA ARG A 318 2.02 -11.27 8.29
C ARG A 318 1.37 -11.90 9.51
N LYS A 319 0.07 -12.24 9.44
CA LYS A 319 -0.68 -12.86 10.55
C LYS A 319 -0.29 -14.31 10.79
N GLN A 320 0.12 -15.02 9.75
CA GLN A 320 0.51 -16.44 9.86
C GLN A 320 1.95 -16.65 10.36
N LEU A 321 2.78 -15.60 10.34
CA LEU A 321 4.19 -15.69 10.70
C LEU A 321 4.45 -15.35 12.16
N HIS A 322 5.26 -16.17 12.80
CA HIS A 322 5.59 -16.06 14.22
C HIS A 322 7.10 -16.19 14.48
N PRO A 323 7.61 -15.65 15.61
CA PRO A 323 9.01 -15.77 15.97
C PRO A 323 9.52 -17.22 15.93
N GLY A 324 10.69 -17.43 15.33
CA GLY A 324 11.32 -18.75 15.24
C GLY A 324 10.90 -19.64 14.07
N MET A 325 9.99 -19.18 13.21
CA MET A 325 9.59 -19.93 12.00
C MET A 325 10.67 -19.89 10.91
N THR A 326 10.68 -20.93 10.06
CA THR A 326 11.47 -20.98 8.82
C THR A 326 10.57 -20.77 7.62
N VAL A 327 10.90 -19.78 6.79
CA VAL A 327 10.14 -19.38 5.60
C VAL A 327 11.00 -19.51 4.36
N ILE A 328 10.40 -19.93 3.25
CA ILE A 328 11.00 -19.85 1.91
C ILE A 328 10.11 -18.95 1.05
N ASP A 329 10.71 -17.95 0.43
CA ASP A 329 10.10 -17.00 -0.50
C ASP A 329 10.70 -17.22 -1.89
N VAL A 330 9.94 -17.81 -2.81
CA VAL A 330 10.33 -18.05 -4.21
C VAL A 330 9.78 -16.93 -5.09
N GLY A 331 10.66 -16.36 -5.91
CA GLY A 331 10.41 -15.11 -6.64
C GLY A 331 10.34 -13.95 -5.65
N ALA A 332 11.41 -13.80 -4.87
CA ALA A 332 11.43 -12.81 -3.80
C ALA A 332 11.44 -11.36 -4.32
N ASN A 333 11.80 -11.13 -5.59
CA ASN A 333 11.96 -9.81 -6.21
C ASN A 333 12.83 -8.91 -5.30
N ALA A 334 12.44 -7.66 -5.06
CA ALA A 334 13.12 -6.74 -4.14
C ALA A 334 12.88 -7.06 -2.66
N GLY A 335 12.02 -8.04 -2.35
CA GLY A 335 11.91 -8.64 -1.01
C GLY A 335 10.74 -8.18 -0.15
N ALA A 336 9.64 -7.69 -0.72
CA ALA A 336 8.48 -7.25 0.07
C ALA A 336 7.98 -8.36 1.03
N TYR A 337 7.77 -9.58 0.51
CA TYR A 337 7.40 -10.76 1.33
C TYR A 337 8.54 -11.25 2.21
N THR A 338 9.76 -11.33 1.67
CA THR A 338 10.98 -11.73 2.38
C THR A 338 11.20 -10.89 3.65
N PHE A 339 11.18 -9.57 3.55
CA PHE A 339 11.49 -8.69 4.68
C PHE A 339 10.32 -8.50 5.62
N SER A 340 9.08 -8.56 5.12
CA SER A 340 7.91 -8.71 5.97
C SER A 340 8.00 -9.99 6.82
N ALA A 341 8.47 -11.10 6.22
CA ALA A 341 8.68 -12.34 6.95
C ALA A 341 9.84 -12.22 7.94
N ALA A 342 10.96 -11.61 7.53
CA ALA A 342 12.15 -11.43 8.37
C ALA A 342 11.82 -10.67 9.67
N GLU A 343 10.99 -9.62 9.58
CA GLU A 343 10.53 -8.86 10.75
C GLU A 343 9.69 -9.72 11.71
N LYS A 344 8.78 -10.56 11.18
CA LYS A 344 7.88 -11.40 11.99
C LYS A 344 8.56 -12.59 12.64
N VAL A 345 9.45 -13.28 11.92
CA VAL A 345 10.12 -14.48 12.43
C VAL A 345 11.31 -14.16 13.34
N GLY A 346 11.92 -12.99 13.17
CA GLY A 346 13.03 -12.50 13.98
C GLY A 346 14.28 -13.38 13.93
N SER A 347 15.27 -13.02 14.76
CA SER A 347 16.60 -13.66 14.78
C SER A 347 16.64 -15.11 15.25
N SER A 348 15.55 -15.62 15.85
CA SER A 348 15.40 -17.04 16.17
C SER A 348 14.86 -17.86 15.00
N GLY A 349 14.34 -17.21 13.95
CA GLY A 349 13.79 -17.84 12.75
C GLY A 349 14.80 -17.90 11.60
N ARG A 350 14.27 -18.13 10.40
CA ARG A 350 15.06 -18.11 9.16
C ARG A 350 14.19 -17.79 7.95
N VAL A 351 14.70 -17.00 7.01
CA VAL A 351 14.04 -16.71 5.73
C VAL A 351 14.99 -17.01 4.59
N LEU A 352 14.57 -17.82 3.62
CA LEU A 352 15.30 -18.03 2.37
C LEU A 352 14.59 -17.28 1.26
N ALA A 353 15.25 -16.28 0.69
CA ALA A 353 14.78 -15.53 -0.46
C ALA A 353 15.42 -16.11 -1.73
N VAL A 354 14.62 -16.69 -2.63
CA VAL A 354 15.08 -17.27 -3.89
C VAL A 354 14.69 -16.33 -5.02
N GLU A 355 15.69 -15.74 -5.67
CA GLU A 355 15.47 -14.71 -6.68
C GLU A 355 16.46 -14.89 -7.84
N PRO A 356 15.99 -15.07 -9.07
CA PRO A 356 16.88 -15.24 -10.21
C PRO A 356 17.51 -13.95 -10.76
N PHE A 357 16.88 -12.78 -10.62
CA PHE A 357 17.33 -11.54 -11.26
C PHE A 357 18.42 -10.83 -10.43
N PRO A 358 19.60 -10.53 -11.00
CA PRO A 358 20.70 -9.93 -10.26
C PRO A 358 20.36 -8.58 -9.62
N ASP A 359 19.62 -7.71 -10.32
CA ASP A 359 19.25 -6.40 -9.79
C ASP A 359 18.41 -6.54 -8.51
N CYS A 360 17.47 -7.50 -8.50
CA CYS A 360 16.65 -7.86 -7.34
C CYS A 360 17.49 -8.55 -6.24
N VAL A 361 18.38 -9.49 -6.60
CA VAL A 361 19.32 -10.11 -5.67
C VAL A 361 20.16 -9.06 -4.95
N GLN A 362 20.69 -8.07 -5.66
CA GLN A 362 21.47 -7.01 -5.03
C GLN A 362 20.62 -6.13 -4.10
N CYS A 363 19.35 -5.86 -4.45
CA CYS A 363 18.40 -5.20 -3.53
C CYS A 363 18.17 -6.02 -2.25
N LEU A 364 17.98 -7.34 -2.39
CA LEU A 364 17.79 -8.25 -1.26
C LEU A 364 19.03 -8.28 -0.34
N GLU A 365 20.22 -8.45 -0.92
CA GLU A 365 21.49 -8.47 -0.19
C GLU A 365 21.75 -7.13 0.51
N GLU A 366 21.47 -6.01 -0.16
CA GLU A 366 21.65 -4.69 0.43
C GLU A 366 20.67 -4.43 1.58
N THR A 367 19.40 -4.81 1.41
CA THR A 367 18.39 -4.72 2.46
C THR A 367 18.77 -5.58 3.67
N GLN A 368 19.23 -6.81 3.42
CA GLN A 368 19.75 -7.68 4.47
C GLN A 368 20.89 -7.00 5.23
N ARG A 369 21.85 -6.40 4.51
CA ARG A 369 23.04 -5.76 5.06
C ARG A 369 22.71 -4.54 5.91
N ILE A 370 21.89 -3.60 5.40
CA ILE A 370 21.60 -2.34 6.10
C ILE A 370 20.74 -2.54 7.37
N ASN A 371 19.97 -3.63 7.42
CA ASN A 371 19.15 -3.97 8.59
C ASN A 371 19.81 -5.04 9.50
N ASN A 372 20.99 -5.55 9.17
CA ASN A 372 21.69 -6.62 9.90
C ASN A 372 20.83 -7.90 10.09
N LEU A 373 20.15 -8.33 9.03
CA LEU A 373 19.24 -9.48 9.08
C LEU A 373 20.00 -10.80 8.85
N GLU A 374 20.75 -11.25 9.87
CA GLU A 374 21.59 -12.46 9.78
C GLU A 374 20.79 -13.76 9.53
N TRP A 375 19.48 -13.74 9.81
CA TRP A 375 18.58 -14.88 9.59
C TRP A 375 17.96 -14.94 8.20
N VAL A 376 18.22 -13.94 7.35
CA VAL A 376 17.82 -13.93 5.93
C VAL A 376 18.96 -14.51 5.10
N ILE A 377 18.64 -15.39 4.15
CA ILE A 377 19.58 -16.02 3.23
C ILE A 377 19.10 -15.73 1.81
N VAL A 378 19.88 -14.99 1.04
CA VAL A 378 19.61 -14.73 -0.37
C VAL A 378 20.20 -15.85 -1.22
N CYS A 379 19.38 -16.43 -2.09
CA CYS A 379 19.70 -17.51 -3.01
C CYS A 379 19.53 -17.02 -4.44
N ALA A 380 20.62 -16.52 -5.03
CA ALA A 380 20.64 -16.05 -6.42
C ALA A 380 20.44 -17.22 -7.40
N GLY A 381 19.27 -17.29 -8.03
CA GLY A 381 18.88 -18.32 -8.98
C GLY A 381 17.40 -18.66 -8.91
N ALA A 382 16.92 -19.43 -9.88
CA ALA A 382 15.52 -19.85 -9.97
C ALA A 382 15.27 -21.15 -9.20
N ALA A 383 14.14 -21.25 -8.50
CA ALA A 383 13.64 -22.53 -8.03
C ALA A 383 12.95 -23.28 -9.20
N SER A 384 13.14 -24.59 -9.31
CA SER A 384 12.65 -25.40 -10.41
C SER A 384 12.56 -26.88 -10.03
N ASP A 385 12.18 -27.73 -10.98
CA ASP A 385 12.09 -29.19 -10.84
C ASP A 385 13.45 -29.89 -10.99
N ARG A 386 14.52 -29.14 -11.27
CA ARG A 386 15.87 -29.67 -11.49
C ARG A 386 16.96 -28.69 -11.06
N ILE A 387 18.13 -29.23 -10.76
CA ILE A 387 19.37 -28.48 -10.59
C ILE A 387 19.98 -28.24 -11.98
N GLY A 388 20.52 -27.05 -12.22
CA GLY A 388 21.22 -26.74 -13.47
C GLY A 388 21.21 -25.25 -13.76
N THR A 389 20.93 -24.89 -15.02
CA THR A 389 20.76 -23.51 -15.45
C THR A 389 19.46 -23.35 -16.22
N ALA A 390 18.86 -22.16 -16.14
CA ALA A 390 17.75 -21.74 -17.00
C ALA A 390 18.08 -20.41 -17.68
N THR A 391 17.36 -20.16 -18.76
CA THR A 391 17.49 -18.97 -19.58
C THR A 391 16.23 -18.11 -19.37
N LEU A 392 16.41 -16.89 -18.87
CA LEU A 392 15.34 -15.93 -18.59
C LEU A 392 15.38 -14.80 -19.61
N ALA A 393 14.21 -14.35 -20.09
CA ALA A 393 14.15 -13.08 -20.80
C ALA A 393 13.96 -11.94 -19.82
N VAL A 394 14.82 -10.93 -19.91
CA VAL A 394 14.78 -9.73 -19.08
C VAL A 394 14.03 -8.65 -19.85
N GLN A 395 12.87 -8.24 -19.34
CA GLN A 395 12.11 -7.09 -19.80
C GLN A 395 12.53 -5.83 -19.03
N GLY A 396 12.01 -4.65 -19.40
CA GLY A 396 12.41 -3.36 -18.80
C GLY A 396 12.01 -3.17 -17.32
N SER A 397 11.25 -4.11 -16.75
CA SER A 397 10.73 -4.15 -15.38
C SER A 397 10.85 -5.59 -14.86
N SER A 398 11.20 -5.80 -13.59
CA SER A 398 11.49 -7.13 -13.04
C SER A 398 10.26 -8.04 -13.00
N GLU A 399 9.08 -7.42 -12.88
CA GLU A 399 7.74 -8.02 -12.77
C GLU A 399 7.17 -8.48 -14.15
N LEU A 400 7.94 -8.35 -15.22
CA LEU A 400 7.55 -8.80 -16.57
C LEU A 400 8.52 -9.86 -17.12
N ASN A 401 9.44 -10.32 -16.28
CA ASN A 401 10.44 -11.28 -16.70
C ASN A 401 9.85 -12.68 -16.72
N GLU A 402 10.21 -13.47 -17.73
CA GLU A 402 9.65 -14.81 -17.94
C GLU A 402 10.76 -15.82 -18.26
N ILE A 403 10.52 -17.09 -17.96
CA ILE A 403 11.36 -18.20 -18.42
C ILE A 403 11.14 -18.38 -19.92
N VAL A 404 12.22 -18.38 -20.69
CA VAL A 404 12.14 -18.47 -22.16
C VAL A 404 12.89 -19.69 -22.67
N THR A 405 12.31 -20.38 -23.64
CA THR A 405 12.97 -21.51 -24.32
C THR A 405 14.15 -21.03 -25.16
N ASP A 406 15.16 -21.87 -25.36
CA ASP A 406 16.37 -21.52 -26.13
C ASP A 406 16.09 -21.02 -27.55
N GLU A 407 14.94 -21.39 -28.13
CA GLU A 407 14.53 -20.98 -29.48
C GLU A 407 13.95 -19.54 -29.50
N ILE A 408 13.22 -19.14 -28.46
CA ILE A 408 12.69 -17.78 -28.30
C ILE A 408 13.78 -16.83 -27.78
N ALA A 409 14.69 -17.33 -26.93
CA ALA A 409 15.85 -16.59 -26.43
C ALA A 409 16.78 -16.08 -27.56
N ARG A 410 16.90 -16.82 -28.66
CA ARG A 410 17.71 -16.41 -29.83
C ARG A 410 17.16 -15.17 -30.57
N ASN A 411 15.90 -14.83 -30.35
CA ASN A 411 15.22 -13.72 -31.00
C ASN A 411 14.93 -12.55 -30.04
N ARG A 412 15.45 -12.58 -28.81
CA ARG A 412 15.33 -11.48 -27.83
C ARG A 412 16.72 -10.94 -27.48
N ASP A 413 16.85 -9.62 -27.47
CA ASP A 413 18.14 -8.94 -27.24
C ASP A 413 18.61 -8.98 -25.76
N ASN A 414 17.71 -9.30 -24.82
CA ASN A 414 17.99 -9.31 -23.37
C ASN A 414 17.65 -10.67 -22.74
N VAL A 415 18.63 -11.54 -22.68
CA VAL A 415 18.50 -12.88 -22.11
C VAL A 415 19.60 -13.12 -21.09
N GLN A 416 19.25 -13.73 -19.96
CA GLN A 416 20.18 -14.05 -18.88
C GLN A 416 20.12 -15.53 -18.49
N THR A 417 21.29 -16.16 -18.40
CA THR A 417 21.42 -17.50 -17.80
C THR A 417 21.53 -17.38 -16.28
N VAL A 418 20.69 -18.10 -15.56
CA VAL A 418 20.68 -18.15 -14.09
C VAL A 418 20.85 -19.59 -13.59
N GLU A 419 21.36 -19.74 -12.37
CA GLU A 419 21.38 -21.04 -11.71
C GLU A 419 19.95 -21.49 -11.40
N CYS A 420 19.74 -22.81 -11.40
CA CYS A 420 18.51 -23.45 -10.99
C CYS A 420 18.75 -24.39 -9.82
N PHE A 421 17.87 -24.30 -8.83
CA PHE A 421 17.86 -25.16 -7.65
C PHE A 421 16.51 -25.87 -7.53
N THR A 422 16.51 -27.05 -6.93
CA THR A 422 15.26 -27.62 -6.40
C THR A 422 15.07 -27.16 -4.96
N LEU A 423 13.82 -27.05 -4.49
CA LEU A 423 13.54 -26.74 -3.08
C LEU A 423 14.24 -27.75 -2.15
N ASP A 424 14.27 -29.03 -2.54
CA ASP A 424 14.95 -30.08 -1.80
C ASP A 424 16.47 -29.86 -1.71
N SER A 425 17.09 -29.33 -2.76
CA SER A 425 18.52 -29.00 -2.77
C SER A 425 18.85 -27.81 -1.87
N LEU A 426 17.95 -26.80 -1.79
CA LEU A 426 18.10 -25.66 -0.90
C LEU A 426 17.96 -26.08 0.56
N VAL A 427 16.99 -26.93 0.88
CA VAL A 427 16.82 -27.54 2.21
C VAL A 427 18.10 -28.24 2.66
N GLU A 428 18.73 -28.99 1.76
CA GLU A 428 19.97 -29.72 2.04
C GLU A 428 21.18 -28.78 2.21
N LYS A 429 21.37 -27.86 1.26
CA LYS A 429 22.46 -26.86 1.26
C LYS A 429 22.47 -26.02 2.54
N HIS A 430 21.29 -25.56 2.97
CA HIS A 430 21.14 -24.70 4.15
C HIS A 430 20.80 -25.48 5.44
N LYS A 431 20.81 -26.82 5.37
CA LYS A 431 20.57 -27.74 6.50
C LYS A 431 19.29 -27.41 7.25
N LEU A 432 18.21 -27.15 6.52
CA LEU A 432 16.92 -26.81 7.12
C LEU A 432 16.32 -28.04 7.81
N THR A 433 15.92 -27.87 9.07
CA THR A 433 15.29 -28.92 9.88
C THR A 433 13.77 -28.79 9.95
N ARG A 434 13.23 -27.66 9.50
CA ARG A 434 11.81 -27.33 9.38
C ARG A 434 11.61 -26.30 8.27
N VAL A 435 10.43 -26.28 7.67
CA VAL A 435 9.91 -25.21 6.82
C VAL A 435 8.45 -25.04 7.21
N ASP A 436 8.08 -23.85 7.68
CA ASP A 436 6.73 -23.55 8.18
C ASP A 436 5.87 -22.93 7.10
N TRP A 437 6.45 -22.06 6.27
CA TRP A 437 5.77 -21.40 5.16
C TRP A 437 6.61 -21.40 3.88
N LEU A 438 5.93 -21.58 2.75
CA LEU A 438 6.49 -21.49 1.40
C LEU A 438 5.62 -20.51 0.59
N LYS A 439 6.18 -19.37 0.20
CA LYS A 439 5.59 -18.47 -0.80
C LYS A 439 6.16 -18.81 -2.17
N ILE A 440 5.30 -18.91 -3.18
CA ILE A 440 5.69 -19.14 -4.57
C ILE A 440 4.96 -18.15 -5.46
N ASP A 441 5.69 -17.20 -6.02
CA ASP A 441 5.26 -16.61 -7.28
C ASP A 441 6.50 -16.64 -8.18
N ALA A 442 6.38 -17.41 -9.27
CA ALA A 442 7.49 -17.75 -10.14
C ALA A 442 7.10 -17.49 -11.60
N GLU A 443 6.19 -16.54 -11.81
CA GLU A 443 5.71 -16.07 -13.11
C GLU A 443 5.31 -17.23 -14.04
N GLY A 444 4.52 -18.18 -13.52
CA GLY A 444 3.99 -19.33 -14.27
C GLY A 444 4.80 -20.62 -14.14
N HIS A 445 5.85 -20.63 -13.30
CA HIS A 445 6.71 -21.80 -13.05
C HIS A 445 6.43 -22.49 -11.71
N GLU A 446 5.29 -22.19 -11.06
CA GLU A 446 4.94 -22.63 -9.71
C GLU A 446 4.91 -24.16 -9.61
N MET A 447 4.36 -24.82 -10.63
CA MET A 447 4.23 -26.29 -10.65
C MET A 447 5.58 -26.99 -10.68
N GLN A 448 6.58 -26.42 -11.35
CA GLN A 448 7.93 -26.96 -11.45
C GLN A 448 8.67 -26.73 -10.13
N VAL A 449 8.49 -25.56 -9.51
CA VAL A 449 8.99 -25.30 -8.15
C VAL A 449 8.47 -26.37 -7.17
N LEU A 450 7.17 -26.66 -7.20
CA LEU A 450 6.55 -27.68 -6.35
C LEU A 450 7.09 -29.10 -6.63
N LYS A 451 7.26 -29.48 -7.90
CA LYS A 451 7.89 -30.77 -8.28
C LYS A 451 9.33 -30.91 -7.79
N GLY A 452 10.05 -29.78 -7.63
CA GLY A 452 11.38 -29.75 -7.02
C GLY A 452 11.40 -29.87 -5.50
N GLY A 453 10.24 -30.00 -4.84
CA GLY A 453 10.09 -29.99 -3.39
C GLY A 453 9.48 -31.24 -2.78
N ASP A 454 9.47 -32.39 -3.48
CA ASP A 454 8.82 -33.62 -3.00
C ASP A 454 9.19 -34.00 -1.56
N ARG A 455 10.48 -33.93 -1.18
CA ARG A 455 10.93 -34.25 0.18
C ARG A 455 10.56 -33.15 1.17
N LEU A 456 10.68 -31.88 0.79
CA LEU A 456 10.24 -30.73 1.59
C LEU A 456 8.75 -30.85 1.94
N LEU A 457 7.90 -31.06 0.93
CA LEU A 457 6.44 -31.11 1.06
C LEU A 457 5.98 -32.31 1.91
N SER A 458 6.56 -33.49 1.66
CA SER A 458 6.22 -34.71 2.41
C SER A 458 6.76 -34.71 3.84
N LYS A 459 7.90 -34.07 4.11
CA LYS A 459 8.54 -34.08 5.43
C LYS A 459 8.07 -32.97 6.35
N PHE A 460 7.91 -31.74 5.83
CA PHE A 460 7.64 -30.56 6.64
C PHE A 460 6.19 -30.08 6.54
N SER A 461 5.50 -30.39 5.43
CA SER A 461 4.10 -29.99 5.19
C SER A 461 3.83 -28.51 5.51
N PRO A 462 4.57 -27.57 4.88
CA PRO A 462 4.43 -26.15 5.16
C PRO A 462 3.07 -25.61 4.73
N GLY A 463 2.66 -24.48 5.31
CA GLY A 463 1.65 -23.62 4.69
C GLY A 463 2.17 -23.09 3.36
N ILE A 464 1.35 -23.10 2.32
CA ILE A 464 1.74 -22.65 0.98
C ILE A 464 0.86 -21.47 0.59
N LEU A 465 1.51 -20.35 0.27
CA LEU A 465 0.91 -19.23 -0.44
C LEU A 465 1.48 -19.24 -1.85
N TYR A 466 0.64 -19.25 -2.87
CA TYR A 466 1.14 -19.19 -4.25
C TYR A 466 0.23 -18.36 -5.13
N GLU A 467 0.81 -17.72 -6.13
CA GLU A 467 0.05 -17.01 -7.14
C GLU A 467 -0.53 -18.02 -8.14
N ASN A 468 -1.84 -17.92 -8.39
CA ASN A 468 -2.49 -18.70 -9.42
C ASN A 468 -2.70 -17.83 -10.66
N ILE A 469 -1.71 -17.84 -11.56
CA ILE A 469 -1.88 -17.27 -12.89
C ILE A 469 -2.82 -18.20 -13.67
N ALA A 470 -4.12 -17.91 -13.64
CA ALA A 470 -5.12 -18.67 -14.36
C ALA A 470 -4.80 -18.66 -15.87
N GLY A 471 -4.30 -19.79 -16.41
CA GLY A 471 -4.05 -19.94 -17.85
C GLY A 471 -2.83 -20.75 -18.28
N ALA A 472 -2.07 -21.38 -17.38
CA ALA A 472 -1.00 -22.32 -17.73
C ALA A 472 -1.49 -23.76 -17.94
#